data_AF-A0A843GY31-F1
#
_entry.id   AF-A0A843GY31-F1
#
_cell.length_a   1.000
_cell.length_b   1.000
_cell.length_c   1.000
_cell.angle_alpha   90.00
_cell.angle_beta   90.00
_cell.angle_gamma   90.00
#
_symmetry.space_group_name_H-M   'P 1'
#
loop_
_entity.id
_entity.type
_entity.pdbx_description
1 polymer ?
#
loop_
_entity_poly.entity_id
_entity_poly.type
_entity_poly.pdbx_seq_one_letter_code
_entity_poly.pdbx_strand_id
1 'polypeptide(L)' 'MPGVFGHSGDEISESEKQKLDELHLEKIRLSNAIFILNIGGYIGDSTKREIAFAESHNIPVYKYE' A
#
# COMPACT_ATOMS: atom_id res chain seq x y z
N MET A 1 2.96 10.64 -14.98
CA MET A 1 3.64 10.86 -13.69
C MET A 1 2.64 10.54 -12.60
N PRO A 2 2.85 9.56 -11.73
CA PRO A 2 1.79 9.18 -10.81
C PRO A 2 1.87 10.07 -9.56
N GLY A 3 1.06 11.10 -9.59
CA GLY A 3 0.60 11.88 -8.44
C GLY A 3 -0.91 12.00 -8.57
N VAL A 4 -1.62 10.87 -8.53
CA VAL A 4 -3.08 10.87 -8.43
C VAL A 4 -3.40 10.98 -6.94
N PHE A 5 -3.44 12.22 -6.46
CA PHE A 5 -3.94 12.53 -5.13
C PHE A 5 -5.45 12.69 -5.25
N GLY A 6 -6.17 11.55 -5.29
CA GLY A 6 -7.62 11.59 -5.27
C GLY A 6 -8.08 12.28 -4.01
N HIS A 7 -8.55 13.52 -4.14
CA HIS A 7 -9.28 14.19 -3.07
C HIS A 7 -10.71 13.65 -3.06
N SER A 8 -11.39 13.76 -1.92
CA SER A 8 -12.80 13.36 -1.83
C SER A 8 -13.62 14.08 -2.91
N GLY A 9 -14.07 13.33 -3.92
CA GLY A 9 -14.83 13.85 -5.06
C GLY A 9 -14.20 13.60 -6.44
N ASP A 10 -12.93 13.18 -6.51
CA ASP A 10 -12.28 12.85 -7.77
C ASP A 10 -12.67 11.43 -8.23
N GLU A 11 -13.17 11.29 -9.46
CA GLU A 11 -13.38 9.98 -10.09
C GLU A 11 -12.03 9.42 -10.58
N ILE A 12 -11.55 8.37 -9.91
CA ILE A 12 -10.35 7.64 -10.32
C ILE A 12 -10.79 6.47 -11.19
N SER A 13 -10.24 6.34 -12.40
CA SER A 13 -10.48 5.16 -13.23
C SER A 13 -9.83 3.92 -12.63
N GLU A 14 -10.38 2.74 -12.92
CA GLU A 14 -9.77 1.47 -12.50
C GLU A 14 -8.31 1.33 -12.98
N SER A 15 -7.98 1.90 -14.15
CA SER A 15 -6.61 1.91 -14.68
C SER A 15 -5.65 2.76 -13.87
N GLU A 16 -6.13 3.87 -13.30
CA GLU A 16 -5.33 4.75 -12.44
C GLU A 16 -5.14 4.12 -11.06
N LYS A 17 -6.18 3.44 -10.56
CA LYS A 17 -6.11 2.67 -9.32
C LYS A 17 -5.10 1.52 -9.42
N GLN A 18 -5.07 0.79 -10.54
CA GLN A 18 -4.06 -0.25 -10.78
C GLN A 18 -2.64 0.31 -10.79
N LYS A 19 -2.41 1.42 -11.50
CA LYS A 19 -1.11 2.10 -11.50
C LYS A 19 -0.71 2.57 -10.10
N LEU A 20 -1.66 3.02 -9.30
CA LEU A 20 -1.40 3.41 -7.92
C LEU A 20 -1.00 2.19 -7.08
N ASP A 21 -1.74 1.09 -7.17
CA ASP A 21 -1.40 -0.17 -6.48
C ASP A 21 0.01 -0.65 -6.86
N GLU A 22 0.38 -0.63 -8.15
CA GLU A 22 1.73 -1.00 -8.62
C GLU A 22 2.83 -0.13 -7.98
N LEU A 23 2.59 1.18 -7.85
CA LEU A 23 3.54 2.10 -7.24
C LEU A 23 3.70 1.89 -5.75
N HIS A 24 2.64 1.50 -5.06
CA HIS A 24 2.71 1.12 -3.66
C HIS A 24 3.63 -0.08 -3.48
N LEU A 25 3.49 -1.11 -4.33
CA LEU A 25 4.36 -2.28 -4.29
C LEU A 25 5.82 -1.94 -4.60
N GLU A 26 6.08 -1.08 -5.59
CA GLU A 26 7.44 -0.67 -5.93
C GLU A 26 8.11 0.13 -4.79
N LYS A 27 7.36 1.01 -4.12
CA LYS A 27 7.85 1.70 -2.91
C LYS A 27 8.24 0.72 -1.81
N ILE A 28 7.40 -0.31 -1.59
CA ILE A 28 7.69 -1.35 -0.61
C ILE A 28 8.95 -2.11 -1.02
N ARG A 29 9.06 -2.50 -2.29
CA ARG A 29 10.20 -3.25 -2.84
C ARG A 29 11.54 -2.55 -2.61
N LEU A 30 11.56 -1.22 -2.68
CA LEU A 30 12.74 -0.38 -2.46
C LEU A 30 13.00 -0.08 -0.97
N SER A 31 12.06 -0.39 -0.09
CA SER A 31 12.16 -0.09 1.34
C SER A 31 12.94 -1.15 2.11
N ASN A 32 13.63 -0.73 3.18
CA ASN A 32 14.29 -1.67 4.09
C ASN A 32 13.30 -2.39 5.02
N ALA A 33 12.13 -1.81 5.27
CA ALA A 33 11.06 -2.36 6.08
C ALA A 33 9.76 -1.56 5.85
N ILE A 34 8.63 -2.13 6.27
CA ILE A 34 7.34 -1.42 6.35
C ILE A 34 6.78 -1.44 7.78
N PHE A 35 6.01 -0.40 8.12
CA PHE A 35 5.35 -0.27 9.42
C PHE A 35 3.84 -0.14 9.21
N ILE A 36 3.08 -1.04 9.82
CA ILE A 36 1.63 -1.10 9.72
C ILE A 36 1.03 -0.58 11.02
N LEU A 37 0.17 0.43 10.91
CA LEU A 37 -0.59 0.99 12.02
C LEU A 37 -2.00 0.39 12.01
N ASN A 38 -2.28 -0.53 12.93
CA ASN A 38 -3.58 -1.19 13.09
C ASN A 38 -4.47 -0.47 14.11
N ILE A 39 -4.60 0.86 13.97
CA ILE A 39 -5.35 1.67 14.93
C ILE A 39 -6.83 1.31 14.84
N GLY A 40 -7.38 0.72 15.91
CA GLY A 40 -8.79 0.32 15.96
C GLY A 40 -9.11 -1.01 15.26
N GLY A 41 -8.10 -1.81 14.92
CA GLY A 41 -8.28 -3.19 14.44
C GLY A 41 -8.71 -3.34 12.97
N TYR A 42 -8.70 -2.25 12.19
CA TYR A 42 -9.05 -2.29 10.77
C TYR A 42 -7.81 -2.27 9.87
N ILE A 43 -7.71 -3.29 9.01
CA ILE A 43 -6.73 -3.36 7.92
C ILE A 43 -7.50 -3.56 6.61
N GLY A 44 -7.37 -2.60 5.70
CA GLY A 44 -7.99 -2.64 4.38
C GLY A 44 -7.33 -3.63 3.42
N ASP A 45 -8.04 -4.00 2.34
CA ASP A 45 -7.57 -5.04 1.43
C ASP A 45 -6.30 -4.66 0.65
N SER A 46 -6.11 -3.38 0.31
CA SER A 46 -4.84 -2.91 -0.28
C SER A 46 -3.68 -3.11 0.69
N THR A 47 -3.85 -2.77 1.96
CA THR A 47 -2.82 -2.99 3.00
C THR A 47 -2.53 -4.47 3.23
N LYS A 48 -3.54 -5.36 3.16
CA LYS A 48 -3.30 -6.81 3.21
C LYS A 48 -2.44 -7.28 2.04
N ARG A 49 -2.68 -6.77 0.82
CA ARG A 49 -1.86 -7.08 -0.36
C ARG A 49 -0.42 -6.58 -0.21
N GLU A 50 -0.26 -5.37 0.32
CA GLU A 50 1.06 -4.77 0.60
C GLU A 50 1.86 -5.59 1.63
N ILE A 51 1.21 -6.06 2.72
CA ILE A 51 1.83 -6.92 3.72
C ILE A 51 2.29 -8.25 3.09
N ALA A 52 1.40 -8.92 2.36
CA ALA A 52 1.73 -10.18 1.69
C ALA A 52 2.88 -10.02 0.68
N PHE A 53 2.90 -8.90 -0.05
CA PHE A 53 3.99 -8.57 -0.95
C PHE A 53 5.32 -8.40 -0.21
N ALA A 54 5.36 -7.63 0.88
CA ALA A 54 6.56 -7.45 1.69
C ALA A 54 7.09 -8.78 2.24
N GLU A 55 6.21 -9.61 2.80
CA GLU A 55 6.54 -10.93 3.33
C GLU A 55 7.15 -11.84 2.25
N SER A 56 6.55 -11.88 1.05
CA SER A 56 7.06 -12.68 -0.07
C SER A 56 8.43 -12.23 -0.61
N HIS A 57 8.79 -10.96 -0.37
CA HIS A 57 10.05 -10.37 -0.82
C HIS A 57 11.11 -10.27 0.28
N ASN A 58 10.85 -10.87 1.45
CA ASN A 58 11.70 -10.81 2.64
C ASN A 58 11.97 -9.38 3.14
N ILE A 59 10.97 -8.52 3.01
CA ILE A 59 11.00 -7.15 3.54
C ILE A 59 10.37 -7.20 4.93
N PRO A 60 11.10 -6.80 5.99
CA PRO A 60 10.58 -6.78 7.36
C PRO A 60 9.27 -6.00 7.49
N VAL A 61 8.31 -6.60 8.20
CA VAL A 61 7.01 -6.00 8.51
C VAL A 61 6.89 -5.82 10.03
N TYR A 62 6.71 -4.58 10.46
CA TYR A 62 6.43 -4.24 11.85
C TYR A 62 4.96 -3.83 11.99
N LYS A 63 4.28 -4.35 13.01
CA LYS A 63 2.87 -4.05 13.28
C LYS A 63 2.78 -3.33 14.62
N TYR A 64 2.02 -2.24 14.64
CA TYR A 64 1.68 -1.49 15.84
C TYR A 64 0.18 -1.52 16.02
N GLU A 65 -0.24 -1.83 17.24
CA GLU A 65 -1.65 -1.96 17.64
C GLU A 65 -2.10 -0.72 18.41
#